data_AF-A0A0N5AQC1-F1
#
_entry.id   AF-A0A0N5AQC1-F1
#
_cell.length_a   1.000
_cell.length_b   1.000
_cell.length_c   1.000
_cell.angle_alpha   90.00
_cell.angle_beta   90.00
_cell.angle_gamma   90.00
#
_symmetry.space_group_name_H-M   'P 1'
#
loop_
_entity.id
_entity.type
_entity.pdbx_description
1 polymer ?
#
loop_
_entity_poly.entity_id
_entity_poly.type
_entity_poly.pdbx_seq_one_letter_code
_entity_poly.pdbx_strand_id
1 'polypeptide(L)'
;MPNCPRCNKPVYFAERVSSIGHDWHRPCLRCENENCKRTLTAGGHCERMGKPYCNQCYSAMFGPQGYGHGGSESHTFHNGLTKQVDQ
;
A
#
# COMPACT_ATOMS: atom_id res chain seq x y z
N MET A 1 -16.17 21.63 4.72
CA MET A 1 -15.55 20.34 5.15
C MET A 1 -14.40 20.01 4.23
N PRO A 2 -13.42 19.20 4.67
CA PRO A 2 -12.48 18.58 3.77
C PRO A 2 -13.18 17.48 2.92
N ASN A 3 -12.78 17.37 1.67
CA ASN A 3 -13.24 16.34 0.74
C ASN A 3 -12.10 15.33 0.53
N CYS A 4 -12.42 14.04 0.52
CA CYS A 4 -11.41 13.00 0.29
C CYS A 4 -10.91 13.06 -1.15
N PRO A 5 -9.61 13.27 -1.41
CA PRO A 5 -9.09 13.46 -2.78
C PRO A 5 -9.25 12.24 -3.68
N ARG A 6 -9.54 11.05 -3.13
CA ARG A 6 -9.76 9.82 -3.93
C ARG A 6 -11.19 9.63 -4.45
N CYS A 7 -12.19 10.13 -3.72
CA CYS A 7 -13.60 9.89 -4.04
C CYS A 7 -14.45 11.17 -4.10
N ASN A 8 -13.85 12.32 -3.83
CA ASN A 8 -14.43 13.66 -3.76
C ASN A 8 -15.62 13.85 -2.79
N LYS A 9 -16.00 12.81 -2.03
CA LYS A 9 -17.03 12.87 -0.99
C LYS A 9 -16.50 13.60 0.26
N PRO A 10 -17.36 14.30 1.02
CA PRO A 10 -16.97 14.91 2.29
C PRO A 10 -16.50 13.85 3.30
N VAL A 11 -15.53 14.21 4.14
CA VAL A 11 -15.03 13.34 5.20
C VAL A 11 -15.63 13.76 6.55
N TYR A 12 -16.33 12.83 7.20
CA TYR A 12 -16.94 13.07 8.51
C TYR A 12 -15.96 12.74 9.65
N PHE A 13 -16.12 13.40 10.80
CA PHE A 13 -15.21 13.26 11.96
C PHE A 13 -15.03 11.83 12.47
N ALA A 14 -16.01 10.94 12.28
CA ALA A 14 -15.92 9.53 12.67
C ALA A 14 -15.03 8.68 11.75
N GLU A 15 -14.90 9.06 10.47
CA GLU A 15 -14.16 8.31 9.44
C GLU A 15 -12.84 8.97 9.03
N ARG A 16 -12.61 10.23 9.47
CA ARG A 16 -11.47 11.02 9.01
C ARG A 16 -10.13 10.41 9.39
N VAL A 17 -9.22 10.44 8.43
CA VAL A 17 -7.82 10.09 8.60
C VAL A 17 -6.99 11.20 7.97
N SER A 18 -6.37 12.04 8.81
CA SER A 18 -5.43 13.06 8.36
C SER A 18 -4.13 12.40 7.90
N SER A 19 -3.76 12.60 6.63
CA SER A 19 -2.53 12.09 6.01
C SER A 19 -2.27 12.86 4.72
N ILE A 20 -0.99 13.11 4.38
CA ILE A 20 -0.63 13.85 3.14
C ILE A 20 -1.24 15.27 3.14
N GLY A 21 -1.30 15.91 4.31
CA GLY A 21 -1.94 17.24 4.48
C GLY A 21 -3.47 17.28 4.28
N HIS A 22 -4.11 16.15 3.98
CA HIS A 22 -5.54 16.06 3.64
C HIS A 22 -6.29 15.08 4.56
N ASP A 23 -7.61 15.19 4.65
CA ASP A 23 -8.46 14.17 5.27
C ASP A 23 -8.89 13.13 4.23
N TRP A 24 -8.77 11.85 4.58
CA TRP A 24 -9.20 10.70 3.80
C TRP A 24 -10.22 9.88 4.60
N HIS A 25 -11.14 9.17 3.95
CA HIS A 25 -11.87 8.09 4.62
C HIS A 25 -10.92 6.89 4.82
N ARG A 26 -11.05 6.16 5.94
CA ARG A 26 -10.33 4.90 6.20
C ARG A 26 -10.22 3.94 5.00
N PRO A 27 -11.29 3.58 4.26
CA PRO A 27 -11.18 2.70 3.08
C PRO A 27 -10.62 3.38 1.83
N CYS A 28 -10.58 4.72 1.78
CA CYS A 28 -9.99 5.46 0.67
C CYS A 28 -8.46 5.57 0.80
N LEU A 29 -7.94 5.64 2.04
CA LEU A 29 -6.51 5.61 2.34
C LEU A 29 -5.96 4.19 2.13
N ARG A 30 -5.60 3.89 0.88
CA ARG A 30 -5.34 2.54 0.37
C ARG A 30 -4.30 2.64 -0.75
N CYS A 31 -3.36 1.70 -0.83
CA CYS A 31 -2.29 1.73 -1.83
C CYS A 31 -2.84 1.93 -3.26
N GLU A 32 -2.22 2.82 -4.03
CA GLU A 32 -2.59 3.09 -5.43
C GLU A 32 -2.07 2.00 -6.40
N ASN A 33 -1.04 1.23 -6.02
CA ASN A 33 -0.59 0.08 -6.82
C ASN A 33 -1.72 -0.97 -6.91
N GLU A 34 -2.17 -1.26 -8.12
CA GLU A 34 -3.33 -2.12 -8.37
C GLU A 34 -3.14 -3.58 -7.95
N ASN A 35 -1.91 -4.07 -7.95
CA ASN A 35 -1.55 -5.42 -7.49
C ASN A 35 -1.52 -5.53 -5.96
N CYS A 36 -1.55 -4.39 -5.26
CA CYS A 36 -1.52 -4.33 -3.81
C CYS A 36 -2.90 -3.99 -3.23
N LYS A 37 -3.48 -2.84 -3.61
CA LYS A 37 -4.77 -2.28 -3.13
C LYS A 37 -5.01 -2.40 -1.60
N ARG A 38 -3.93 -2.55 -0.80
CA ARG A 38 -3.96 -2.74 0.66
C ARG A 38 -4.38 -1.45 1.35
N THR A 39 -5.31 -1.54 2.30
CA THR A 39 -5.67 -0.43 3.20
C THR A 39 -4.45 0.02 3.99
N LEU A 40 -4.25 1.32 4.12
CA LEU A 40 -3.07 1.93 4.74
C LEU A 40 -3.46 2.57 6.08
N THR A 41 -2.60 2.43 7.07
CA THR A 41 -2.75 3.12 8.36
C THR A 41 -2.28 4.57 8.24
N ALA A 42 -2.92 5.48 8.99
CA ALA A 42 -2.45 6.86 9.17
C ALA A 42 -0.97 6.88 9.57
N GLY A 43 -0.13 7.68 8.91
CA GLY A 43 1.32 7.74 9.15
C GLY A 43 2.14 6.48 8.80
N GLY A 44 1.51 5.34 8.50
CA GLY A 44 2.17 4.07 8.17
C GLY A 44 2.45 3.84 6.69
N HIS A 45 2.54 4.91 5.89
CA HIS A 45 2.62 4.84 4.42
C HIS A 45 3.40 6.02 3.82
N CYS A 46 3.81 5.88 2.56
CA CYS A 46 4.50 6.90 1.78
C CYS A 46 3.52 7.58 0.81
N GLU A 47 3.90 8.74 0.27
CA GLU A 47 3.18 9.39 -0.81
C GLU A 47 4.07 9.67 -2.02
N ARG A 48 3.48 9.73 -3.22
CA ARG A 48 4.12 10.34 -4.39
C ARG A 48 3.07 11.09 -5.20
N MET A 49 3.26 12.39 -5.40
CA MET A 49 2.33 13.25 -6.17
C MET A 49 0.88 13.13 -5.69
N GLY A 50 0.66 13.22 -4.37
CA GLY A 50 -0.68 13.13 -3.75
C GLY A 50 -1.31 11.73 -3.72
N LYS A 51 -0.64 10.70 -4.25
CA LYS A 51 -1.11 9.30 -4.24
C LYS A 51 -0.44 8.50 -3.10
N PRO A 52 -1.21 7.79 -2.26
CA PRO A 52 -0.66 7.02 -1.14
C PRO A 52 -0.21 5.61 -1.58
N TYR A 53 0.96 5.19 -1.09
CA TYR A 53 1.57 3.90 -1.37
C TYR A 53 2.07 3.24 -0.07
N CYS A 54 1.94 1.92 0.06
CA CYS A 54 2.64 1.23 1.15
C CYS A 54 4.15 1.29 0.95
N ASN A 55 4.93 1.26 2.05
CA ASN A 55 6.39 1.27 2.02
C ASN A 55 6.98 0.25 1.03
N GLN A 56 6.42 -0.96 0.96
CA GLN A 56 6.85 -2.01 0.03
C GLN A 56 6.69 -1.60 -1.45
N CYS A 57 5.50 -1.15 -1.87
CA CYS A 57 5.30 -0.70 -3.25
C CYS A 57 6.04 0.61 -3.56
N TYR A 58 6.18 1.51 -2.58
CA TYR A 58 6.94 2.74 -2.74
C TYR A 58 8.41 2.43 -3.03
N SER A 59 9.07 1.58 -2.22
CA SER A 59 10.45 1.15 -2.45
C SER A 59 10.61 0.33 -3.75
N ALA A 60 9.63 -0.51 -4.10
CA ALA A 60 9.71 -1.33 -5.32
C ALA A 60 9.55 -0.54 -6.63
N MET A 61 8.83 0.59 -6.62
CA MET A 61 8.59 1.41 -7.83
C MET A 61 9.40 2.71 -7.86
N PHE A 62 9.82 3.22 -6.70
CA PHE A 62 10.44 4.54 -6.54
C PHE A 62 11.68 4.53 -5.62
N GLY A 63 12.11 3.36 -5.11
CA GLY A 63 13.40 3.21 -4.46
C GLY A 63 14.56 3.40 -5.44
N PRO A 64 15.81 3.48 -4.94
CA PRO A 64 16.98 3.62 -5.82
C PRO A 64 17.09 2.38 -6.70
N GLN A 65 16.97 2.57 -8.03
CA GLN A 65 17.11 1.50 -9.01
C GLN A 65 18.59 1.15 -9.22
N GLY A 66 19.20 0.55 -8.19
CA GLY A 66 20.48 -0.13 -8.32
C GLY A 66 20.32 -1.28 -9.31
N TYR A 67 21.18 -1.31 -10.34
CA TYR A 67 21.24 -2.39 -11.32
C TYR A 67 21.79 -3.67 -10.67
N GLY A 68 20.93 -4.39 -9.95
CA GLY A 68 21.18 -5.69 -9.36
C GLY A 68 20.40 -6.78 -10.09
N HIS A 69 21.06 -7.55 -10.94
CA HIS A 69 20.47 -8.74 -11.55
C HIS A 69 20.40 -9.89 -10.53
N GLY A 70 19.22 -10.46 -10.29
CA GLY A 70 19.05 -11.69 -9.52
C GLY A 70 17.78 -11.69 -8.64
N GLY A 71 17.20 -12.87 -8.41
CA GLY A 71 16.11 -13.05 -7.45
C GLY A 71 14.69 -13.01 -8.02
N SER A 72 14.39 -13.83 -9.03
CA SER A 72 13.01 -14.15 -9.43
C SER A 72 12.34 -15.11 -8.42
N GLU A 73 12.18 -14.67 -7.16
CA GLU A 73 11.60 -15.46 -6.07
C GLU A 73 10.24 -14.90 -5.62
N SER A 74 9.29 -14.92 -6.56
CA SER A 74 7.86 -14.82 -6.29
C SER A 74 7.41 -16.05 -5.50
N HIS A 75 7.67 -16.07 -4.20
CA HIS A 75 7.20 -17.09 -3.27
C HIS A 75 5.68 -16.97 -3.09
N THR A 76 4.92 -17.53 -4.04
CA THR A 76 3.47 -17.63 -3.92
C THR A 76 3.15 -18.54 -2.75
N PHE A 77 2.71 -17.96 -1.63
CA PHE A 77 2.19 -18.66 -0.45
C PHE A 77 0.90 -19.42 -0.82
N HIS A 78 1.06 -20.56 -1.48
CA HIS A 78 0.02 -21.57 -1.55
C HIS A 78 -0.15 -22.22 -0.17
N ASN A 79 -1.39 -22.48 0.22
CA ASN A 79 -1.75 -23.01 1.54
C ASN A 79 -0.90 -24.26 1.88
N GLY A 80 -0.29 -24.23 3.06
CA GLY A 80 0.74 -25.20 3.42
C GLY A 80 0.23 -26.64 3.54
N LEU A 81 1.02 -27.58 3.01
CA LEU A 81 1.02 -28.98 3.43
C LEU A 81 2.47 -29.44 3.53
N THR A 82 2.95 -29.65 4.77
CA THR A 82 4.26 -30.23 5.01
C THR A 82 4.27 -31.70 4.60
N LYS A 83 4.98 -32.04 3.52
CA LYS A 83 5.44 -33.40 3.28
C LYS A 83 6.96 -33.41 3.17
N GLN A 84 7.59 -33.88 4.24
CA GLN A 84 8.95 -34.38 4.19
C GLN A 84 8.98 -35.52 3.18
N VAL A 85 9.91 -35.45 2.22
CA VAL A 85 10.37 -36.61 1.47
C VAL A 85 11.51 -37.23 2.27
N ASP A 86 11.18 -38.29 3.00
CA ASP A 86 12.18 -39.21 3.54
C ASP A 86 12.49 -40.31 2.51
N GLN A 87 13.59 -41.01 2.73
CA GLN A 87 14.36 -41.89 1.82
C GLN A 87 13.56 -42.70 0.78
#